data_AF-A0A6B3I692-F1
#
_entry.id   AF-A0A6B3I692-F1
#
_cell.length_a   1.000
_cell.length_b   1.000
_cell.length_c   1.000
_cell.angle_alpha   90.00
_cell.angle_beta   90.00
_cell.angle_gamma   90.00
#
_symmetry.space_group_name_H-M   'P 1'
#
loop_
_entity.id
_entity.type
_entity.pdbx_description
1 polymer ?
#
loop_
_entity_poly.entity_id
_entity_poly.type
_entity_poly.pdbx_seq_one_letter_code
_entity_poly.pdbx_strand_id
1 'polypeptide(L)'
;PHHGAALIEAIETRQIKGVDKTYLVLKVAQGDLTVRVPADNAEFVGVRDVVGQEGLDRVFEVLRAPYAEEPTNWSRRYKANLEKLASG
;
A
#
# COMPACT_ATOMS: atom_id res chain seq x y z
N PRO A 1 0.74 -3.59 0.03
CA PRO A 1 1.81 -2.89 0.77
C PRO A 1 1.83 -3.25 2.26
N HIS A 2 2.87 -3.94 2.74
CA HIS A 2 2.85 -4.54 4.08
C HIS A 2 3.30 -3.62 5.23
N HIS A 3 3.92 -2.47 4.93
CA HIS A 3 4.52 -1.61 5.96
C HIS A 3 3.61 -0.46 6.43
N GLY A 4 2.39 -0.35 5.89
CA GLY A 4 1.45 0.72 6.26
C GLY A 4 1.82 2.09 5.66
N ALA A 5 1.35 3.15 6.30
CA ALA A 5 1.56 4.52 5.83
C ALA A 5 3.02 4.97 6.01
N ALA A 6 3.54 5.71 5.02
CA ALA A 6 4.88 6.27 5.03
C ALA A 6 4.87 7.75 4.62
N LEU A 7 5.81 8.52 5.15
CA LEU A 7 6.04 9.91 4.81
C LEU A 7 7.26 10.02 3.88
N ILE A 8 7.17 10.83 2.83
CA ILE A 8 8.33 11.20 2.02
C ILE A 8 9.16 12.22 2.83
N GLU A 9 10.33 11.82 3.32
CA GLU A 9 11.25 12.72 4.04
C GLU A 9 12.14 13.50 3.09
N ALA A 10 12.55 12.89 1.97
CA ALA A 10 13.44 13.52 1.00
C ALA A 10 13.30 12.92 -0.40
N ILE A 11 13.74 13.70 -1.40
CA ILE A 11 13.96 13.24 -2.77
C ILE A 11 15.45 13.34 -3.04
N GLU A 12 16.09 12.20 -3.31
CA GLU A 12 17.53 12.11 -3.54
C GLU A 12 17.79 11.77 -5.01
N THR A 13 18.79 12.42 -5.63
CA THR A 13 19.31 11.97 -6.93
C THR A 13 20.59 11.20 -6.69
N ARG A 14 20.67 9.96 -7.21
CA ARG A 14 21.86 9.10 -7.09
C ARG A 14 22.28 8.58 -8.45
N GLN A 15 23.58 8.63 -8.71
CA GLN A 15 24.16 8.02 -9.88
C GLN A 15 24.36 6.52 -9.65
N ILE A 16 23.69 5.68 -10.44
CA ILE A 16 23.85 4.23 -10.40
C ILE A 16 24.20 3.74 -11.80
N LYS A 17 25.34 3.05 -11.94
CA LYS A 17 25.86 2.57 -13.23
C LYS A 17 25.99 3.70 -14.28
N GLY A 18 26.36 4.90 -13.83
CA GLY A 18 26.54 6.08 -14.70
C GLY A 18 25.25 6.80 -15.09
N VAL A 19 24.08 6.34 -14.62
CA VAL A 19 22.78 6.97 -14.86
C VAL A 19 22.27 7.61 -13.58
N ASP A 20 21.91 8.88 -13.65
CA ASP A 20 21.25 9.57 -12.54
C ASP A 20 19.81 9.08 -12.40
N LYS A 21 19.47 8.64 -11.19
CA LYS A 21 18.13 8.18 -10.84
C LYS A 21 17.62 8.92 -9.61
N THR A 22 16.36 9.30 -9.67
CA THR A 22 15.65 9.94 -8.56
C THR A 22 15.08 8.87 -7.64
N TYR A 23 15.27 9.05 -6.34
CA TYR A 23 14.82 8.17 -5.27
C TYR A 23 13.94 8.94 -4.29
N LEU A 24 12.82 8.34 -3.92
CA LEU A 24 11.98 8.79 -2.81
C LEU A 24 12.44 8.10 -1.53
N VAL A 25 12.76 8.88 -0.50
CA VAL A 25 13.08 8.40 0.84
C VAL A 25 11.79 8.38 1.66
N LEU A 26 11.26 7.19 1.89
CA LEU A 26 10.02 6.93 2.61
C LEU A 26 10.35 6.49 4.04
N LYS A 27 9.86 7.22 5.04
CA LYS A 27 9.88 6.79 6.44
C LYS A 27 8.53 6.22 6.83
N VAL A 28 8.53 4.95 7.20
CA VAL A 28 7.33 4.25 7.64
C VAL A 28 6.94 4.76 9.03
N ALA A 29 5.64 5.03 9.25
CA ALA A 29 5.16 5.54 10.54
C ALA A 29 5.20 4.48 11.65
N GLN A 30 5.09 3.21 11.29
CA GLN A 30 5.15 2.07 12.21
C GLN A 30 6.56 1.44 12.19
N GLY A 31 7.41 1.85 13.13
CA GLY A 31 8.77 1.36 13.32
C GLY A 31 9.86 2.29 12.75
N ASP A 32 11.13 1.94 12.97
CA ASP A 32 12.28 2.72 12.52
C ASP A 32 12.79 2.25 11.14
N LEU A 33 11.88 2.11 10.17
CA LEU A 33 12.21 1.64 8.81
C LEU A 33 12.19 2.80 7.80
N THR A 34 13.33 3.00 7.13
CA THR A 34 13.47 3.91 5.99
C THR A 34 13.63 3.11 4.70
N VAL A 35 12.73 3.31 3.74
CA VAL A 35 12.72 2.64 2.44
C VAL A 35 13.08 3.66 1.35
N ARG A 36 13.99 3.29 0.45
CA ARG A 36 14.33 4.13 -0.72
C ARG A 36 13.78 3.48 -1.98
N VAL A 37 12.88 4.16 -2.67
CA VAL A 37 12.24 3.64 -3.89
C VAL A 37 12.61 4.53 -5.08
N PRO A 38 13.08 3.98 -6.22
CA PRO A 38 13.25 4.77 -7.44
C PRO A 38 11.90 5.40 -7.84
N ALA A 39 11.89 6.69 -8.15
CA ALA A 39 10.65 7.42 -8.50
C ALA A 39 9.91 6.73 -9.67
N ASP A 40 10.65 6.27 -10.68
CA ASP A 40 10.12 5.57 -11.85
C ASP A 40 9.39 4.25 -11.50
N ASN A 41 9.67 3.66 -10.34
CA ASN A 41 9.12 2.39 -9.89
C ASN A 41 8.14 2.54 -8.73
N ALA A 42 7.83 3.75 -8.27
CA ALA A 42 7.00 3.95 -7.08
C ALA A 42 5.60 3.32 -7.24
N GLU A 43 4.97 3.51 -8.40
CA GLU A 43 3.67 2.90 -8.72
C GLU A 43 3.75 1.36 -8.79
N PHE A 44 4.85 0.81 -9.32
CA PHE A 44 5.06 -0.64 -9.46
C PHE A 44 5.33 -1.36 -8.13
N VAL A 45 5.86 -0.65 -7.12
CA VAL A 45 6.16 -1.22 -5.79
C VAL A 45 4.93 -1.10 -4.85
N GLY A 46 3.81 -0.58 -5.37
CA GLY A 46 2.55 -0.48 -4.63
C GLY A 46 2.47 0.74 -3.70
N VAL A 47 3.29 1.77 -3.91
CA VAL A 47 3.06 3.05 -3.25
C VAL A 47 1.74 3.62 -3.79
N ARG A 48 0.76 3.83 -2.90
CA ARG A 48 -0.55 4.38 -3.24
C ARG A 48 -0.74 5.69 -2.50
N ASP A 49 -1.40 6.63 -3.14
CA ASP A 49 -1.81 7.87 -2.49
C ASP A 49 -2.82 7.62 -1.39
N VAL A 50 -2.86 8.56 -0.43
CA VAL A 50 -3.85 8.52 0.63
C VAL A 50 -5.26 8.65 0.04
N VAL A 51 -6.17 7.82 0.56
CA VAL A 51 -7.56 7.82 0.12
C VAL A 51 -8.24 9.12 0.58
N GLY A 52 -8.86 9.84 -0.36
CA GLY A 52 -9.67 11.04 -0.07
C GLY A 52 -11.06 10.71 0.49
N GLN A 53 -11.89 11.75 0.70
CA GLN A 53 -13.23 11.61 1.29
C GLN A 53 -14.12 10.59 0.56
N GLU A 54 -14.13 10.61 -0.77
CA GLU A 54 -14.95 9.69 -1.58
C GLU A 54 -14.58 8.22 -1.34
N GLY A 55 -13.28 7.92 -1.19
CA GLY A 55 -12.86 6.56 -0.91
C GLY A 55 -13.13 6.16 0.55
N LEU A 56 -13.12 7.12 1.49
CA LEU A 56 -13.57 6.87 2.86
C LEU A 56 -15.07 6.51 2.90
N ASP A 57 -15.90 7.24 2.15
CA ASP A 57 -17.33 6.96 2.05
C ASP A 57 -17.60 5.56 1.47
N ARG A 58 -16.84 5.19 0.42
CA ARG A 58 -16.88 3.83 -0.14
C ARG A 58 -16.45 2.75 0.85
N VAL A 59 -15.45 3.02 1.68
CA VAL A 59 -15.05 2.10 2.76
C VAL A 59 -16.19 1.92 3.76
N PHE A 60 -16.85 3.01 4.17
CA PHE A 60 -18.00 2.92 5.08
C PHE A 60 -19.20 2.19 4.45
N GLU A 61 -19.46 2.38 3.16
CA GLU A 61 -20.49 1.65 2.43
C GLU A 61 -20.24 0.13 2.48
N VAL A 62 -19.01 -0.29 2.19
CA VAL A 62 -18.62 -1.71 2.24
C VAL A 62 -18.71 -2.26 3.66
N LEU A 63 -18.24 -1.53 4.67
CA LEU A 63 -18.25 -1.98 6.07
C LEU A 63 -19.65 -2.02 6.70
N ARG A 64 -20.59 -1.20 6.22
CA ARG A 64 -21.97 -1.13 6.71
C ARG A 64 -22.94 -1.97 5.88
N ALA A 65 -22.47 -2.66 4.85
CA ALA A 65 -23.31 -3.49 4.00
C ALA A 65 -24.04 -4.57 4.86
N PRO A 66 -25.38 -4.66 4.78
CA PRO A 66 -26.16 -5.59 5.62
C PRO A 66 -25.96 -7.05 5.24
N TYR A 67 -25.44 -7.32 4.04
CA TYR A 67 -25.16 -8.65 3.53
C TYR A 67 -23.76 -8.69 2.93
N ALA A 68 -22.98 -9.69 3.33
CA ALA A 68 -21.70 -10.01 2.72
C ALA A 68 -21.78 -11.41 2.10
N GLU A 69 -21.41 -11.53 0.82
CA GLU A 69 -21.21 -12.84 0.21
C GLU A 69 -19.90 -13.44 0.74
N GLU A 70 -20.03 -14.52 1.51
CA GLU A 70 -18.90 -15.29 2.02
C GLU A 70 -19.06 -16.77 1.70
N PRO A 71 -17.96 -17.49 1.37
CA PRO A 71 -18.01 -18.93 1.23
C PRO A 71 -18.45 -19.60 2.53
N THR A 72 -19.44 -20.50 2.47
CA THR A 72 -19.91 -21.27 3.64
C THR A 72 -18.80 -22.15 4.20
N ASN A 73 -17.96 -22.73 3.32
CA ASN A 73 -16.82 -23.55 3.72
C ASN A 73 -15.69 -22.68 4.30
N TRP A 74 -15.33 -22.96 5.56
CA TRP A 74 -14.30 -22.25 6.31
C TRP A 74 -12.96 -22.16 5.58
N SER A 75 -12.46 -23.25 4.97
CA SER A 75 -11.15 -23.24 4.33
C SER A 75 -11.10 -22.32 3.11
N ARG A 76 -12.20 -22.26 2.34
CA ARG A 76 -12.36 -21.33 1.22
C ARG A 76 -12.50 -19.89 1.68
N ARG A 77 -13.26 -19.64 2.76
CA ARG A 77 -13.40 -18.31 3.37
C ARG A 77 -12.06 -17.79 3.89
N TYR A 78 -11.30 -18.62 4.59
CA TYR A 78 -9.97 -18.29 5.08
C TYR A 78 -9.03 -17.91 3.94
N LYS A 79 -8.95 -18.73 2.88
CA LYS A 79 -8.10 -18.45 1.72
C LYS A 79 -8.50 -17.14 1.03
N ALA A 80 -9.79 -16.93 0.77
CA ALA A 80 -10.28 -15.72 0.12
C ALA A 80 -10.00 -14.45 0.94
N ASN A 81 -10.15 -14.51 2.27
CA ASN A 81 -9.86 -13.38 3.14
C ASN A 81 -8.35 -13.11 3.25
N LEU A 82 -7.52 -14.16 3.22
CA LEU A 82 -6.06 -14.02 3.24
C LEU A 82 -5.55 -13.34 1.96
N GLU A 83 -6.09 -13.72 0.80
CA GLU A 83 -5.78 -13.06 -0.49
C GLU A 83 -6.22 -11.59 -0.49
N LYS A 84 -7.41 -11.27 0.06
CA LYS A 84 -7.87 -9.90 0.24
C LYS A 84 -6.93 -9.07 1.12
N LEU A 85 -6.46 -9.63 2.24
CA LEU A 85 -5.52 -8.96 3.13
C LEU A 85 -4.16 -8.71 2.47
N ALA A 86 -3.69 -9.63 1.63
CA ALA A 86 -2.44 -9.47 0.88
C ALA A 86 -2.55 -8.45 -0.27
N SER A 87 -3.76 -8.23 -0.80
CA SER A 87 -4.04 -7.25 -1.86
C SER A 87 -4.08 -5.78 -1.39
N GLY A 88 -4.15 -5.57 -0.07
CA GLY A 88 -4.14 -4.25 0.57
C GLY A 88 -2.93 -3.44 0.17
#